data_AF-A0A5C4U246-F1
#
_entry.id   AF-A0A5C4U246-F1
#
_cell.length_a   1.000
_cell.length_b   1.000
_cell.length_c   1.000
_cell.angle_alpha   90.00
_cell.angle_beta   90.00
_cell.angle_gamma   90.00
#
_symmetry.space_group_name_H-M   'P 1'
#
loop_
_entity.id
_entity.type
_entity.pdbx_description
1 polymer ?
#
loop_
_entity_poly.entity_id
_entity_poly.type
_entity_poly.pdbx_seq_one_letter_code
_entity_poly.pdbx_strand_id
1 'polypeptide(L)'
;MTLPSSDRSSTPVSTRVATTYAPQRDTGGLEDTPAGATDRDALLAHLGRETLHASKNRDFSSAYYLDDTGTRCPRLYRVDSAALTKCQYVTLTNKQYAAVLVIDIDQPGEHGGHPANLAASVREKFAQLITRNIGPSWVGINPLSGKAQALWLIDPVYANTTGKSAPMGLLAAASRTLGEFLDHDPHFAHRFSRSPFYQGDDPTAYRWYCQHKRVYRLADLLQEVRTMIGHTTSETTQRTPFTSGTELINAVKARREEAQAFQALAKDVESELGAELDQYDPE
;
A
#
# COMPACT_ATOMS: atom_id res chain seq x y z
N MET A 1 -11.38 -3.29 88.92
CA MET A 1 -11.43 -4.08 87.67
C MET A 1 -11.48 -3.09 86.52
N THR A 2 -10.35 -2.93 85.84
CA THR A 2 -10.11 -1.91 84.81
C THR A 2 -9.76 -2.69 83.55
N LEU A 3 -10.62 -2.65 82.53
CA LEU A 3 -10.39 -3.32 81.26
C LEU A 3 -9.53 -2.42 80.35
N PRO A 4 -8.48 -2.95 79.70
CA PRO A 4 -7.62 -2.16 78.83
C PRO A 4 -8.01 -2.23 77.34
N SER A 5 -7.63 -1.13 76.69
CA SER A 5 -7.57 -0.78 75.27
C SER A 5 -7.32 -1.91 74.26
N SER A 6 -8.08 -1.87 73.16
CA SER A 6 -7.83 -2.61 71.92
C SER A 6 -6.96 -1.77 70.97
N ASP A 7 -5.70 -2.16 70.82
CA ASP A 7 -4.80 -1.66 69.77
C ASP A 7 -4.26 -2.86 68.97
N ARG A 8 -4.73 -3.02 67.73
CA ARG A 8 -4.06 -3.81 66.69
C ARG A 8 -4.23 -3.12 65.33
N SER A 9 -3.27 -2.27 65.01
CA SER A 9 -2.99 -1.80 63.66
C SER A 9 -2.48 -2.97 62.79
N SER A 10 -3.28 -3.41 61.81
CA SER A 10 -2.83 -4.29 60.73
C SER A 10 -2.66 -3.46 59.46
N THR A 11 -1.43 -3.09 59.12
CA THR A 11 -1.07 -2.53 57.81
C THR A 11 -1.21 -3.61 56.73
N PRO A 12 -1.93 -3.38 55.62
CA PRO A 12 -1.97 -4.31 54.51
C PRO A 12 -0.64 -4.26 53.74
N VAL A 13 0.00 -5.42 53.58
CA VAL A 13 1.16 -5.58 52.70
C VAL A 13 0.67 -5.46 51.26
N SER A 14 0.97 -4.34 50.62
CA SER A 14 0.73 -4.12 49.19
C SER A 14 1.68 -5.00 48.37
N THR A 15 1.22 -6.18 47.97
CA THR A 15 1.90 -7.00 46.97
C THR A 15 1.87 -6.27 45.62
N ARG A 16 2.94 -5.51 45.32
CA ARG A 16 3.17 -5.00 43.97
C ARG A 16 3.46 -6.21 43.07
N VAL A 17 2.47 -6.62 42.29
CA VAL A 17 2.70 -7.50 41.14
C VAL A 17 3.58 -6.70 40.18
N ALA A 18 4.84 -7.10 40.05
CA ALA A 18 5.71 -6.55 39.02
C ALA A 18 5.11 -6.93 37.66
N THR A 19 4.51 -5.96 36.98
CA THR A 19 4.14 -6.11 35.58
C THR A 19 5.43 -6.32 34.80
N THR A 20 5.80 -7.57 34.52
CA THR A 20 6.82 -7.90 33.55
C THR A 20 6.33 -7.41 32.21
N TYR A 21 6.77 -6.22 31.77
CA TYR A 21 6.66 -5.83 30.39
C TYR A 21 7.43 -6.88 29.59
N ALA A 22 6.71 -7.69 28.81
CA ALA A 22 7.35 -8.54 27.82
C ALA A 22 8.27 -7.64 26.97
N PRO A 23 9.51 -8.06 26.69
CA PRO A 23 10.40 -7.25 25.86
C PRO A 23 9.69 -6.98 24.54
N GLN A 24 9.50 -5.70 24.23
CA GLN A 24 8.90 -5.28 22.97
C GLN A 24 9.78 -5.83 21.85
N ARG A 25 9.22 -6.75 21.05
CA ARG A 25 9.93 -7.30 19.90
C ARG A 25 10.19 -6.17 18.92
N ASP A 26 11.42 -6.08 18.42
CA ASP A 26 11.80 -5.04 17.47
C ASP A 26 10.96 -5.15 16.18
N THR A 27 10.34 -4.05 15.77
CA THR A 27 9.47 -3.96 14.59
C THR A 27 10.11 -3.23 13.42
N GLY A 28 11.38 -2.80 13.55
CA GLY A 28 12.02 -1.92 12.57
C GLY A 28 11.40 -0.52 12.52
N GLY A 29 10.76 -0.07 13.61
CA GLY A 29 10.06 1.21 13.69
C GLY A 29 8.64 1.19 13.13
N LEU A 30 8.13 0.04 12.69
CA LEU A 30 6.75 -0.11 12.24
C LEU A 30 5.79 -0.22 13.43
N GLU A 31 4.60 0.36 13.28
CA GLU A 31 3.45 0.18 14.16
C GLU A 31 2.89 -1.25 14.01
N ASP A 32 2.63 -1.91 15.14
CA ASP A 32 2.03 -3.26 15.22
C ASP A 32 0.54 -3.21 15.57
N THR A 33 -0.16 -2.20 15.04
CA THR A 33 -1.62 -2.12 15.09
C THR A 33 -2.20 -2.50 13.72
N PRO A 34 -2.93 -3.62 13.61
CA PRO A 34 -3.56 -4.01 12.35
C PRO A 34 -4.50 -2.93 11.84
N ALA A 35 -4.53 -2.75 10.51
CA ALA A 35 -5.33 -1.74 9.86
C ALA A 35 -6.83 -1.92 10.14
N GLY A 36 -7.48 -0.81 10.50
CA GLY A 36 -8.92 -0.74 10.78
C GLY A 36 -9.76 -0.45 9.54
N ALA A 37 -11.07 -0.26 9.74
CA ALA A 37 -11.98 0.15 8.68
C ALA A 37 -11.63 1.55 8.14
N THR A 38 -11.37 2.51 9.03
CA THR A 38 -11.03 3.90 8.68
C THR A 38 -9.72 4.05 7.91
N ASP A 39 -8.80 3.09 8.06
CA ASP A 39 -7.58 3.06 7.25
C ASP A 39 -7.89 2.57 5.84
N ARG A 40 -8.69 1.51 5.71
CA ARG A 40 -9.14 0.99 4.42
C ARG A 40 -9.95 2.03 3.65
N ASP A 41 -10.85 2.74 4.31
CA ASP A 41 -11.62 3.83 3.71
C ASP A 41 -10.72 4.94 3.17
N ALA A 42 -9.68 5.32 3.93
CA ALA A 42 -8.71 6.30 3.47
C ALA A 42 -7.89 5.82 2.27
N LEU A 43 -7.53 4.53 2.23
CA LEU A 43 -6.86 3.93 1.08
C LEU A 43 -7.78 3.91 -0.15
N LEU A 44 -9.05 3.52 0.00
CA LEU A 44 -10.03 3.54 -1.08
C LEU A 44 -10.24 4.96 -1.63
N ALA A 45 -10.39 5.95 -0.74
CA ALA A 45 -10.50 7.35 -1.12
C ALA A 45 -9.26 7.85 -1.89
N HIS A 46 -8.06 7.43 -1.48
CA HIS A 46 -6.81 7.76 -2.17
C HIS A 46 -6.68 7.07 -3.53
N LEU A 47 -7.13 5.80 -3.64
CA LEU A 47 -7.18 5.10 -4.92
C LEU A 47 -8.12 5.82 -5.90
N GLY A 48 -9.19 6.43 -5.40
CA GLY A 48 -10.09 7.29 -6.18
C GLY A 48 -10.89 6.54 -7.24
N ARG A 49 -11.19 5.25 -7.02
CA ARG A 49 -11.94 4.37 -7.93
C ARG A 49 -13.20 3.87 -7.27
N GLU A 50 -14.26 3.69 -8.05
CA GLU A 50 -15.54 3.16 -7.57
C GLU A 50 -15.58 1.63 -7.61
N THR A 51 -14.75 1.03 -8.47
CA THR A 51 -14.59 -0.42 -8.56
C THR A 51 -13.11 -0.82 -8.59
N LEU A 52 -12.84 -2.05 -8.18
CA LEU A 52 -11.52 -2.66 -8.25
C LEU A 52 -11.58 -4.01 -8.95
N HIS A 53 -10.64 -4.26 -9.86
CA HIS A 53 -10.42 -5.59 -10.42
C HIS A 53 -9.79 -6.48 -9.35
N ALA A 54 -10.45 -7.60 -9.03
CA ALA A 54 -10.04 -8.43 -7.89
C ALA A 54 -10.22 -9.93 -8.16
N SER A 55 -9.55 -10.75 -7.35
CA SER A 55 -9.64 -12.21 -7.38
C SER A 55 -9.88 -12.76 -5.98
N LYS A 56 -10.74 -13.79 -5.88
CA LYS A 56 -11.02 -14.48 -4.61
C LYS A 56 -9.80 -15.23 -4.09
N ASN A 57 -8.95 -15.73 -4.98
CA ASN A 57 -7.77 -16.52 -4.63
C ASN A 57 -6.64 -16.33 -5.69
N ARG A 58 -5.59 -17.14 -5.60
CA ARG A 58 -4.40 -17.06 -6.48
C ARG A 58 -4.67 -17.54 -7.91
N ASP A 59 -5.79 -18.21 -8.18
CA ASP A 59 -6.22 -18.50 -9.55
C ASP A 59 -6.83 -17.25 -10.18
N PHE A 60 -5.97 -16.49 -10.86
CA PHE A 60 -6.36 -15.25 -11.53
C PHE A 60 -7.22 -15.48 -12.78
N SER A 61 -7.50 -16.72 -13.18
CA SER A 61 -8.48 -16.99 -14.24
C SER A 61 -9.87 -16.54 -13.81
N SER A 62 -10.22 -16.78 -12.54
CA SER A 62 -11.50 -16.38 -11.92
C SER A 62 -11.68 -14.87 -11.78
N ALA A 63 -10.59 -14.10 -11.91
CA ALA A 63 -10.60 -12.65 -11.95
C ALA A 63 -11.10 -12.10 -13.29
N TYR A 64 -11.46 -12.96 -14.24
CA TYR A 64 -12.02 -12.58 -15.52
C TYR A 64 -13.30 -13.38 -15.79
N TYR A 65 -14.13 -12.87 -16.69
CA TYR A 65 -15.27 -13.58 -17.26
C TYR A 65 -15.28 -13.38 -18.78
N LEU A 66 -16.04 -14.20 -19.49
CA LEU A 66 -16.34 -13.96 -20.89
C LEU A 66 -17.68 -13.25 -20.94
N ASP A 67 -17.76 -12.14 -21.66
CA ASP A 67 -19.04 -11.51 -21.98
C ASP A 67 -19.80 -12.31 -23.05
N ASP A 68 -20.98 -11.83 -23.42
CA ASP A 68 -21.85 -12.47 -24.41
C ASP A 68 -21.23 -12.54 -25.82
N THR A 69 -20.19 -11.74 -26.08
CA THR A 69 -19.43 -11.74 -27.34
C THR A 69 -18.24 -12.71 -27.29
N GLY A 70 -17.97 -13.33 -26.14
CA GLY A 70 -16.80 -14.16 -25.90
C GLY A 70 -15.54 -13.35 -25.59
N THR A 71 -15.66 -12.05 -25.32
CA THR A 71 -14.54 -11.18 -24.96
C THR A 71 -14.21 -11.35 -23.48
N ARG A 72 -12.90 -11.47 -23.17
CA ARG A 72 -12.42 -11.64 -21.80
C ARG A 72 -12.39 -10.31 -21.06
N CYS A 73 -13.32 -10.13 -20.14
CA CYS A 73 -13.51 -8.92 -19.35
C CYS A 73 -12.99 -9.10 -17.90
N PRO A 74 -12.41 -8.05 -17.30
CA PRO A 74 -11.97 -8.10 -15.90
C PRO A 74 -13.18 -8.11 -14.97
N ARG A 75 -13.13 -8.92 -13.91
CA ARG A 75 -14.17 -8.93 -12.89
C ARG A 75 -13.96 -7.78 -11.91
N LEU A 76 -14.81 -6.76 -12.01
CA LEU A 76 -14.79 -5.57 -11.16
C LEU A 76 -15.72 -5.75 -9.96
N TYR A 77 -15.31 -5.21 -8.82
CA TYR A 77 -16.09 -5.22 -7.58
C TYR A 77 -16.22 -3.80 -7.07
N ARG A 78 -17.44 -3.36 -6.71
CA ARG A 78 -17.64 -2.04 -6.09
C ARG A 78 -16.91 -1.97 -4.76
N VAL A 79 -16.33 -0.81 -4.47
CA VAL A 79 -15.49 -0.61 -3.28
C VAL A 79 -16.24 -0.72 -1.95
N ASP A 80 -17.56 -0.52 -1.98
CA ASP A 80 -18.48 -0.65 -0.86
C ASP A 80 -19.14 -2.04 -0.77
N SER A 81 -18.85 -2.94 -1.71
CA SER A 81 -19.46 -4.27 -1.73
C SER A 81 -18.81 -5.24 -0.73
N ALA A 82 -19.64 -6.07 -0.10
CA ALA A 82 -19.18 -7.20 0.70
C ALA A 82 -18.45 -8.28 -0.13
N ALA A 83 -18.58 -8.25 -1.46
CA ALA A 83 -17.89 -9.17 -2.35
C ALA A 83 -16.39 -8.84 -2.44
N LEU A 84 -16.01 -7.55 -2.46
CA LEU A 84 -14.60 -7.13 -2.47
C LEU A 84 -13.84 -7.61 -1.23
N THR A 85 -14.48 -7.65 -0.06
CA THR A 85 -13.84 -8.08 1.20
C THR A 85 -13.52 -9.58 1.22
N LYS A 86 -14.10 -10.35 0.28
CA LYS A 86 -13.79 -11.77 0.07
C LYS A 86 -12.68 -11.99 -0.96
N CYS A 87 -12.18 -10.93 -1.60
CA CYS A 87 -11.10 -11.02 -2.58
C CYS A 87 -9.72 -10.93 -1.92
N GLN A 88 -8.96 -12.02 -1.95
CA GLN A 88 -7.59 -12.05 -1.42
C GLN A 88 -6.59 -11.25 -2.25
N TYR A 89 -6.91 -10.98 -3.52
CA TYR A 89 -6.03 -10.26 -4.43
C TYR A 89 -6.79 -9.14 -5.15
N VAL A 90 -6.10 -8.03 -5.41
CA VAL A 90 -6.68 -6.84 -6.04
C VAL A 90 -5.65 -6.12 -6.90
N THR A 91 -6.09 -5.46 -7.98
CA THR A 91 -5.22 -4.62 -8.79
C THR A 91 -5.17 -3.21 -8.19
N LEU A 92 -4.10 -2.89 -7.47
CA LEU A 92 -3.91 -1.56 -6.89
C LEU A 92 -3.37 -0.55 -7.93
N THR A 93 -2.68 -1.05 -8.96
CA THR A 93 -2.13 -0.25 -10.06
C THR A 93 -2.59 -0.81 -11.41
N ASN A 94 -2.63 0.04 -12.43
CA ASN A 94 -2.86 -0.39 -13.81
C ASN A 94 -1.95 0.39 -14.77
N LYS A 95 -1.97 0.02 -16.06
CA LYS A 95 -1.07 0.62 -17.07
C LYS A 95 -1.39 2.08 -17.41
N GLN A 96 -2.58 2.56 -17.08
CA GLN A 96 -3.04 3.92 -17.35
C GLN A 96 -3.01 4.82 -16.12
N TYR A 97 -3.02 4.24 -14.93
CA TYR A 97 -3.21 4.95 -13.67
C TYR A 97 -2.56 4.20 -12.49
N ALA A 98 -1.86 4.94 -11.64
CA ALA A 98 -1.37 4.46 -10.35
C ALA A 98 -1.41 5.58 -9.30
N ALA A 99 -2.08 5.31 -8.18
CA ALA A 99 -2.07 6.18 -6.99
C ALA A 99 -1.24 5.59 -5.84
N VAL A 100 -0.76 4.35 -6.00
CA VAL A 100 0.13 3.70 -5.05
C VAL A 100 1.30 3.07 -5.78
N LEU A 101 2.44 3.01 -5.11
CA LEU A 101 3.56 2.17 -5.49
C LEU A 101 3.53 0.91 -4.60
N VAL A 102 3.63 -0.27 -5.22
CA VAL A 102 3.58 -1.57 -4.54
C VAL A 102 4.92 -2.26 -4.69
N ILE A 103 5.52 -2.72 -3.59
CA ILE A 103 6.73 -3.56 -3.57
C ILE A 103 6.40 -4.87 -2.89
N ASP A 104 6.71 -5.99 -3.55
CA ASP A 104 6.69 -7.32 -2.93
C ASP A 104 8.04 -7.59 -2.25
N ILE A 105 8.02 -8.23 -1.09
CA ILE A 105 9.19 -8.45 -0.23
C ILE A 105 9.24 -9.95 0.05
N ASP A 106 10.06 -10.64 -0.72
CA ASP A 106 10.12 -12.10 -0.74
C ASP A 106 11.00 -12.71 0.35
N GLN A 107 11.70 -11.89 1.11
CA GLN A 107 12.57 -12.34 2.19
C GLN A 107 11.71 -13.02 3.26
N PRO A 108 11.90 -14.33 3.51
CA PRO A 108 11.15 -15.03 4.53
C PRO A 108 11.56 -14.53 5.91
N GLY A 109 10.57 -14.31 6.76
CA GLY A 109 10.74 -14.00 8.17
C GLY A 109 10.27 -15.16 9.05
N GLU A 110 9.58 -14.82 10.13
CA GLU A 110 9.00 -15.76 11.07
C GLU A 110 7.48 -15.88 10.92
N HIS A 111 6.91 -16.90 11.57
CA HIS A 111 5.47 -17.05 11.69
C HIS A 111 4.86 -16.01 12.65
N GLY A 112 3.67 -15.53 12.33
CA GLY A 112 2.83 -14.70 13.20
C GLY A 112 2.19 -13.51 12.49
N GLY A 113 2.80 -13.03 11.40
CA GLY A 113 2.24 -11.96 10.59
C GLY A 113 2.29 -10.58 11.25
N HIS A 114 3.13 -10.41 12.28
CA HIS A 114 3.42 -9.12 12.92
C HIS A 114 4.64 -8.45 12.26
N PRO A 115 4.82 -7.13 12.38
CA PRO A 115 6.04 -6.45 11.93
C PRO A 115 7.31 -7.05 12.53
N ALA A 116 7.27 -7.50 13.79
CA ALA A 116 8.37 -8.22 14.43
C ALA A 116 8.71 -9.58 13.80
N ASN A 117 7.81 -10.13 12.98
CA ASN A 117 8.02 -11.37 12.24
C ASN A 117 8.63 -11.15 10.85
N LEU A 118 8.86 -9.91 10.43
CA LEU A 118 9.64 -9.66 9.21
C LEU A 118 11.09 -10.12 9.41
N ALA A 119 11.75 -10.52 8.33
CA ALA A 119 13.18 -10.78 8.33
C ALA A 119 13.95 -9.59 8.95
N ALA A 120 14.98 -9.88 9.76
CA ALA A 120 15.74 -8.83 10.44
C ALA A 120 16.30 -7.78 9.47
N SER A 121 16.83 -8.21 8.33
CA SER A 121 17.31 -7.33 7.27
C SER A 121 16.21 -6.42 6.68
N VAL A 122 14.98 -6.91 6.55
CA VAL A 122 13.83 -6.11 6.11
C VAL A 122 13.46 -5.07 7.16
N ARG A 123 13.47 -5.43 8.45
CA ARG A 123 13.22 -4.50 9.56
C ARG A 123 14.28 -3.40 9.61
N GLU A 124 15.55 -3.74 9.42
CA GLU A 124 16.65 -2.76 9.33
C GLU A 124 16.47 -1.79 8.16
N LYS A 125 16.08 -2.30 6.98
CA LYS A 125 15.80 -1.48 5.80
C LYS A 125 14.60 -0.56 6.00
N PHE A 126 13.53 -1.04 6.63
CA PHE A 126 12.40 -0.19 7.01
C PHE A 126 12.79 0.88 8.03
N ALA A 127 13.59 0.54 9.04
CA ALA A 127 14.08 1.52 10.01
C ALA A 127 14.87 2.65 9.32
N GLN A 128 15.68 2.32 8.31
CA GLN A 128 16.41 3.33 7.50
C GLN A 128 15.46 4.25 6.73
N LEU A 129 14.44 3.68 6.06
CA LEU A 129 13.42 4.45 5.33
C LEU A 129 12.61 5.36 6.27
N ILE A 130 12.21 4.84 7.43
CA ILE A 130 11.42 5.56 8.44
C ILE A 130 12.24 6.71 9.05
N THR A 131 13.52 6.49 9.35
CA THR A 131 14.43 7.53 9.88
C THR A 131 14.57 8.71 8.90
N ARG A 132 14.42 8.45 7.59
CA ARG A 132 14.42 9.46 6.53
C ARG A 132 13.02 10.00 6.21
N ASN A 133 12.00 9.61 6.96
CA ASN A 133 10.61 10.00 6.75
C ASN A 133 10.11 9.64 5.34
N ILE A 134 10.51 8.48 4.83
CA ILE A 134 10.11 7.90 3.54
C ILE A 134 9.64 6.44 3.69
N GLY A 135 9.23 6.06 4.91
CA GLY A 135 8.71 4.73 5.22
C GLY A 135 7.47 4.35 4.40
N PRO A 136 7.14 3.05 4.33
CA PRO A 136 5.94 2.59 3.65
C PRO A 136 4.69 3.14 4.36
N SER A 137 3.66 3.46 3.57
CA SER A 137 2.36 3.86 4.10
C SER A 137 1.61 2.67 4.69
N TRP A 138 1.78 1.49 4.08
CA TRP A 138 1.18 0.24 4.53
C TRP A 138 2.15 -0.93 4.37
N VAL A 139 2.08 -1.90 5.27
CA VAL A 139 2.81 -3.16 5.17
C VAL A 139 1.85 -4.31 5.42
N GLY A 140 1.74 -5.23 4.46
CA GLY A 140 1.00 -6.47 4.57
C GLY A 140 1.98 -7.61 4.82
N ILE A 141 1.74 -8.45 5.82
CA ILE A 141 2.68 -9.50 6.23
C ILE A 141 1.98 -10.85 6.18
N ASN A 142 2.58 -11.82 5.52
CA ASN A 142 2.11 -13.19 5.48
C ASN A 142 2.28 -13.85 6.85
N PRO A 143 1.20 -14.34 7.49
CA PRO A 143 1.28 -14.98 8.80
C PRO A 143 2.10 -16.27 8.85
N LEU A 144 2.27 -16.95 7.72
CA LEU A 144 2.96 -18.23 7.62
C LEU A 144 4.43 -18.08 7.22
N SER A 145 4.80 -17.09 6.43
CA SER A 145 6.18 -16.99 5.91
C SER A 145 6.94 -15.76 6.36
N GLY A 146 6.27 -14.76 6.95
CA GLY A 146 6.88 -13.47 7.26
C GLY A 146 7.26 -12.65 6.02
N LYS A 147 6.98 -13.15 4.80
CA LYS A 147 7.06 -12.36 3.55
C LYS A 147 6.08 -11.21 3.62
N ALA A 148 6.35 -10.14 2.89
CA ALA A 148 5.55 -8.94 2.99
C ALA A 148 5.30 -8.27 1.65
N GLN A 149 4.35 -7.34 1.64
CA GLN A 149 4.11 -6.43 0.54
C GLN A 149 3.95 -5.04 1.15
N ALA A 150 4.64 -4.04 0.60
CA ALA A 150 4.62 -2.67 1.09
C ALA A 150 3.96 -1.74 0.06
N LEU A 151 3.21 -0.75 0.56
CA LEU A 151 2.57 0.28 -0.26
C LEU A 151 3.07 1.66 0.13
N TRP A 152 3.35 2.49 -0.86
CA TRP A 152 3.50 3.94 -0.69
C TRP A 152 2.34 4.63 -1.39
N LEU A 153 1.63 5.52 -0.68
CA LEU A 153 0.68 6.41 -1.34
C LEU A 153 1.48 7.46 -2.11
N ILE A 154 1.15 7.65 -3.38
CA ILE A 154 1.82 8.61 -4.25
C ILE A 154 0.80 9.57 -4.86
N ASP A 155 1.27 10.73 -5.30
CA ASP A 155 0.45 11.56 -6.18
C ASP A 155 0.05 10.73 -7.39
N PRO A 156 -1.25 10.65 -7.72
CA PRO A 156 -1.70 9.80 -8.81
C PRO A 156 -1.03 10.17 -10.13
N VAL A 157 -0.48 9.17 -10.80
CA VAL A 157 0.17 9.31 -12.11
C VAL A 157 -0.65 8.65 -13.19
N TYR A 158 -0.60 9.25 -14.37
CA TYR A 158 -1.38 8.85 -15.54
C TYR A 158 -0.44 8.56 -16.70
N ALA A 159 -0.76 7.53 -17.48
CA ALA A 159 -0.12 7.31 -18.77
C ALA A 159 -0.80 8.14 -19.87
N ASN A 160 -0.11 8.36 -20.98
CA ASN A 160 -0.74 8.90 -22.18
C ASN A 160 -1.51 7.79 -22.94
N THR A 161 -2.13 8.15 -24.06
CA THR A 161 -2.89 7.22 -24.94
C THR A 161 -2.11 5.98 -25.40
N THR A 162 -0.77 6.05 -25.44
CA THR A 162 0.11 4.92 -25.79
C THR A 162 0.49 4.05 -24.59
N GLY A 163 -0.03 4.35 -23.39
CA GLY A 163 0.32 3.68 -22.14
C GLY A 163 1.70 4.07 -21.60
N LYS A 164 2.25 5.22 -22.00
CA LYS A 164 3.56 5.72 -21.55
C LYS A 164 3.45 7.16 -21.06
N SER A 165 4.24 7.56 -20.07
CA SER A 165 4.39 8.98 -19.72
C SER A 165 5.66 9.16 -18.89
N ALA A 166 6.18 10.39 -18.80
CA ALA A 166 7.32 10.67 -17.91
C ALA A 166 7.00 10.34 -16.44
N PRO A 167 5.81 10.67 -15.89
CA PRO A 167 5.39 10.22 -14.57
C PRO A 167 5.36 8.68 -14.40
N MET A 168 4.87 7.94 -15.41
CA MET A 168 4.89 6.47 -15.36
C MET A 168 6.31 5.90 -15.45
N GLY A 169 7.20 6.55 -16.20
CA GLY A 169 8.62 6.23 -16.21
C GLY A 169 9.29 6.45 -14.84
N LEU A 170 8.91 7.53 -14.15
CA LEU A 170 9.38 7.83 -12.80
C LEU A 170 8.85 6.80 -11.78
N LEU A 171 7.59 6.38 -11.90
CA LEU A 171 7.01 5.29 -11.11
C LEU A 171 7.83 4.00 -11.29
N ALA A 172 8.10 3.60 -12.53
CA ALA A 172 8.88 2.40 -12.82
C ALA A 172 10.31 2.49 -12.24
N ALA A 173 10.94 3.67 -12.30
CA ALA A 173 12.25 3.89 -11.68
C ALA A 173 12.20 3.80 -10.15
N ALA A 174 11.18 4.41 -9.52
CA ALA A 174 10.96 4.33 -8.08
C ALA A 174 10.71 2.89 -7.63
N SER A 175 9.84 2.16 -8.32
CA SER A 175 9.57 0.75 -8.05
C SER A 175 10.83 -0.10 -8.13
N ARG A 176 11.64 0.07 -9.18
CA ARG A 176 12.89 -0.67 -9.32
C ARG A 176 13.88 -0.36 -8.20
N THR A 177 14.14 0.92 -7.93
CA THR A 177 15.15 1.32 -6.94
C THR A 177 14.74 0.94 -5.52
N LEU A 178 13.47 1.14 -5.13
CA LEU A 178 12.96 0.67 -3.84
C LEU A 178 12.98 -0.85 -3.74
N GLY A 179 12.58 -1.52 -4.81
CA GLY A 179 12.60 -2.97 -4.87
C GLY A 179 14.01 -3.54 -4.73
N GLU A 180 14.99 -3.01 -5.46
CA GLU A 180 16.41 -3.40 -5.33
C GLU A 180 16.90 -3.19 -3.91
N PHE A 181 16.57 -2.04 -3.29
CA PHE A 181 16.92 -1.78 -1.89
C PHE A 181 16.27 -2.79 -0.94
N LEU A 182 15.03 -3.21 -1.19
CA LEU A 182 14.28 -4.15 -0.36
C LEU A 182 14.50 -5.63 -0.75
N ASP A 183 15.41 -5.92 -1.68
CA ASP A 183 15.64 -7.26 -2.26
C ASP A 183 14.38 -7.91 -2.87
N HIS A 184 13.48 -7.13 -3.50
CA HIS A 184 12.30 -7.68 -4.19
C HIS A 184 12.69 -8.58 -5.38
N ASP A 185 11.76 -9.44 -5.82
CA ASP A 185 11.89 -10.18 -7.09
C ASP A 185 11.74 -9.24 -8.31
N PRO A 186 12.78 -9.04 -9.14
CA PRO A 186 12.73 -8.21 -10.34
C PRO A 186 11.82 -8.78 -11.45
N HIS A 187 11.33 -10.02 -11.32
CA HIS A 187 10.36 -10.63 -12.24
C HIS A 187 8.90 -10.38 -11.85
N PHE A 188 8.64 -9.52 -10.85
CA PHE A 188 7.28 -9.21 -10.41
C PHE A 188 6.49 -8.45 -11.47
N ALA A 189 5.92 -9.21 -12.40
CA ALA A 189 4.94 -8.81 -13.38
C ALA A 189 3.63 -9.55 -13.10
N HIS A 190 3.08 -9.38 -11.90
CA HIS A 190 1.71 -9.80 -11.62
C HIS A 190 0.91 -8.57 -11.20
N ARG A 191 0.00 -8.15 -12.10
CA ARG A 191 -0.94 -7.04 -11.95
C ARG A 191 -1.76 -7.08 -10.62
N PHE A 192 -1.76 -8.21 -9.93
CA PHE A 192 -2.46 -8.46 -8.69
C PHE A 192 -1.53 -8.36 -7.48
N SER A 193 -1.96 -7.57 -6.52
CA SER A 193 -1.37 -7.42 -5.21
C SER A 193 -2.20 -8.19 -4.17
N ARG A 194 -1.61 -8.54 -3.02
CA ARG A 194 -2.41 -8.97 -1.87
C ARG A 194 -3.35 -7.85 -1.45
N SER A 195 -4.60 -8.19 -1.16
CA SER A 195 -5.67 -7.22 -0.89
C SER A 195 -5.60 -6.69 0.54
N PRO A 196 -5.43 -5.37 0.75
CA PRO A 196 -5.63 -4.73 2.07
C PRO A 196 -7.09 -4.75 2.53
N PHE A 197 -8.01 -5.06 1.62
CA PHE A 197 -9.45 -5.05 1.85
C PHE A 197 -10.01 -6.41 2.22
N TYR A 198 -9.20 -7.48 2.15
CA TYR A 198 -9.63 -8.81 2.53
C TYR A 198 -9.96 -8.87 4.03
N GLN A 199 -11.10 -9.47 4.36
CA GLN A 199 -11.60 -9.66 5.72
C GLN A 199 -12.05 -11.10 5.99
N GLY A 200 -11.76 -12.04 5.08
CA GLY A 200 -12.03 -13.45 5.31
C GLY A 200 -11.03 -14.10 6.26
N ASP A 201 -11.17 -15.41 6.41
CA ASP A 201 -10.50 -16.25 7.41
C ASP A 201 -9.34 -17.10 6.85
N ASP A 202 -8.93 -16.88 5.60
CA ASP A 202 -7.82 -17.62 5.01
C ASP A 202 -6.52 -17.37 5.82
N PRO A 203 -5.88 -18.42 6.36
CA PRO A 203 -4.71 -18.28 7.24
C PRO A 203 -3.46 -17.79 6.50
N THR A 204 -3.47 -17.80 5.17
CA THR A 204 -2.39 -17.30 4.30
C THR A 204 -2.58 -15.83 3.93
N ALA A 205 -3.74 -15.24 4.23
CA ALA A 205 -4.04 -13.86 3.93
C ALA A 205 -3.13 -12.92 4.72
N TYR A 206 -2.68 -11.86 4.06
CA TYR A 206 -1.75 -10.93 4.66
C TYR A 206 -2.46 -10.13 5.75
N ARG A 207 -1.79 -9.97 6.90
CA ARG A 207 -2.19 -9.00 7.92
C ARG A 207 -1.63 -7.64 7.55
N TRP A 208 -2.50 -6.66 7.37
CA TRP A 208 -2.13 -5.33 6.92
C TRP A 208 -2.00 -4.36 8.09
N TYR A 209 -0.98 -3.52 8.04
CA TYR A 209 -0.64 -2.50 9.03
C TYR A 209 -0.53 -1.15 8.34
N CYS A 210 -1.43 -0.22 8.67
CA CYS A 210 -1.34 1.16 8.20
C CYS A 210 -0.34 1.92 9.07
N GLN A 211 0.70 2.47 8.46
CA GLN A 211 1.75 3.22 9.16
C GLN A 211 1.45 4.72 9.14
N HIS A 212 1.03 5.24 7.98
CA HIS A 212 0.65 6.64 7.82
C HIS A 212 -0.14 6.86 6.51
N LYS A 213 -0.77 8.03 6.38
CA LYS A 213 -1.58 8.44 5.22
C LYS A 213 -0.90 9.51 4.35
N ARG A 214 0.41 9.73 4.52
CA ARG A 214 1.19 10.69 3.72
C ARG A 214 1.26 10.25 2.26
N VAL A 215 1.00 11.20 1.37
CA VAL A 215 1.16 11.04 -0.09
C VAL A 215 2.54 11.56 -0.50
N TYR A 216 3.28 10.76 -1.25
CA TYR A 216 4.61 11.10 -1.74
C TYR A 216 4.57 11.61 -3.18
N ARG A 217 5.35 12.66 -3.45
CA ARG A 217 5.78 12.98 -4.81
C ARG A 217 6.84 11.97 -5.22
N LEU A 218 6.61 11.25 -6.32
CA LEU A 218 7.52 10.20 -6.79
C LEU A 218 8.98 10.68 -6.97
N ALA A 219 9.16 11.92 -7.43
CA ALA A 219 10.50 12.49 -7.64
C ALA A 219 11.26 12.64 -6.32
N ASP A 220 10.58 13.13 -5.30
CA ASP A 220 11.17 13.38 -3.98
C ASP A 220 11.44 12.04 -3.28
N LEU A 221 10.50 11.08 -3.35
CA LEU A 221 10.70 9.72 -2.85
C LEU A 221 11.91 9.03 -3.50
N LEU A 222 11.98 9.03 -4.84
CA LEU A 222 13.08 8.41 -5.57
C LEU A 222 14.43 9.08 -5.25
N GLN A 223 14.45 10.41 -5.13
CA GLN A 223 15.67 11.14 -4.80
C GLN A 223 16.18 10.74 -3.42
N GLU A 224 15.31 10.69 -2.40
CA GLU A 224 15.70 10.32 -1.05
C GLU A 224 16.19 8.86 -0.97
N VAL A 225 15.54 7.93 -1.68
CA VAL A 225 15.99 6.53 -1.74
C VAL A 225 17.38 6.45 -2.39
N ARG A 226 17.61 7.16 -3.50
CA ARG A 226 18.91 7.20 -4.19
C ARG A 226 20.01 7.76 -3.29
N THR A 227 19.72 8.85 -2.60
CA THR A 227 20.64 9.45 -1.63
C THR A 227 20.96 8.49 -0.48
N MET A 228 19.97 7.73 -0.01
CA MET A 228 20.16 6.72 1.04
C MET A 228 21.09 5.58 0.60
N ILE A 229 20.94 5.07 -0.62
CA ILE A 229 21.75 3.95 -1.15
C ILE A 229 23.11 4.40 -1.73
N GLY A 230 23.47 5.68 -1.60
CA GLY A 230 24.74 6.21 -2.10
C GLY A 230 24.81 6.38 -3.61
N HIS A 231 23.67 6.30 -4.32
CA HIS A 231 23.59 6.68 -5.72
C HIS A 231 23.67 8.21 -5.79
N THR A 232 24.87 8.73 -5.99
CA THR A 232 25.07 10.13 -6.35
C THR A 232 24.43 10.39 -7.70
N THR A 233 23.62 11.44 -7.79
CA THR A 233 22.93 11.88 -9.00
C THR A 233 23.96 12.37 -10.02
N SER A 234 24.71 11.45 -10.64
CA SER A 234 25.42 11.74 -11.87
C SER A 234 24.37 11.81 -12.98
N GLU A 235 24.34 12.94 -13.68
CA GLU A 235 23.36 13.35 -14.69
C GLU A 235 22.03 13.89 -14.14
N THR A 236 22.12 15.13 -13.64
CA THR A 236 21.06 16.12 -13.75
C THR A 236 20.50 16.08 -15.17
N THR A 237 19.37 15.40 -15.39
CA THR A 237 18.57 15.62 -16.59
C THR A 237 18.29 17.11 -16.61
N GLN A 238 18.79 17.81 -17.64
CA GLN A 238 18.65 19.25 -17.79
C GLN A 238 17.20 19.63 -17.51
N ARG A 239 16.95 20.31 -16.39
CA ARG A 239 15.68 21.00 -16.17
C ARG A 239 15.55 21.94 -17.36
N THR A 240 14.55 21.73 -18.20
CA THR A 240 14.24 22.67 -19.29
C THR A 240 14.06 24.02 -18.62
N PRO A 241 14.96 24.99 -18.83
CA PRO A 241 14.81 26.28 -18.21
C PRO A 241 13.59 26.93 -18.86
N PHE A 242 12.51 27.10 -18.10
CA PHE A 242 11.40 27.93 -18.54
C PHE A 242 11.91 29.37 -18.57
N THR A 243 11.76 30.03 -19.72
CA THR A 243 12.33 31.36 -19.95
C THR A 243 11.49 32.46 -19.30
N SER A 244 10.28 32.14 -18.82
CA SER A 244 9.41 33.06 -18.07
C SER A 244 8.42 32.35 -17.14
N GLY A 245 7.91 33.09 -16.13
CA GLY A 245 6.86 32.60 -15.23
C GLY A 245 5.54 32.26 -15.93
N THR A 246 5.26 32.87 -17.08
CA THR A 246 4.07 32.59 -17.89
C THR A 246 4.18 31.22 -18.59
N GLU A 247 5.36 30.85 -19.10
CA GLU A 247 5.59 29.52 -19.65
C GLU A 247 5.42 28.42 -18.60
N LEU A 248 5.91 28.66 -17.38
CA LEU A 248 5.73 27.73 -16.27
C LEU A 248 4.24 27.54 -15.94
N ILE A 249 3.48 28.63 -15.85
CA ILE A 249 2.04 28.59 -15.54
C ILE A 249 1.28 27.85 -16.65
N ASN A 250 1.59 28.11 -17.92
CA ASN A 250 0.93 27.46 -19.04
C ASN A 250 1.30 25.97 -19.15
N ALA A 251 2.56 25.61 -18.92
CA ALA A 251 2.97 24.20 -18.90
C ALA A 251 2.34 23.43 -17.72
N VAL A 252 2.19 24.07 -16.56
CA VAL A 252 1.48 23.49 -15.41
C VAL A 252 -0.02 23.35 -15.69
N LYS A 253 -0.65 24.34 -16.33
CA LYS A 253 -2.06 24.28 -16.76
C LYS A 253 -2.28 23.16 -17.79
N ALA A 254 -1.46 23.08 -18.83
CA ALA A 254 -1.56 22.05 -19.84
C ALA A 254 -1.41 20.63 -19.24
N ARG A 255 -0.44 20.42 -18.34
CA ARG A 255 -0.29 19.14 -17.63
C ARG A 255 -1.49 18.82 -16.74
N ARG A 256 -2.10 19.83 -16.11
CA ARG A 256 -3.30 19.67 -15.29
C ARG A 256 -4.51 19.33 -16.16
N GLU A 257 -4.68 19.99 -17.29
CA GLU A 257 -5.75 19.75 -18.25
C GLU A 257 -5.61 18.35 -18.88
N GLU A 258 -4.40 17.95 -19.27
CA GLU A 258 -4.10 16.59 -19.71
C GLU A 258 -4.44 15.58 -18.61
N ALA A 259 -3.97 15.79 -17.38
CA ALA A 259 -4.28 14.89 -16.26
C ALA A 259 -5.78 14.82 -15.94
N GLN A 260 -6.52 15.93 -16.06
CA GLN A 260 -7.97 15.99 -15.88
C GLN A 260 -8.71 15.29 -17.03
N ALA A 261 -8.27 15.47 -18.28
CA ALA A 261 -8.82 14.78 -19.43
C ALA A 261 -8.56 13.27 -19.36
N PHE A 262 -7.39 12.84 -18.88
CA PHE A 262 -7.10 11.43 -18.64
C PHE A 262 -7.84 10.87 -17.44
N GLN A 263 -8.05 11.66 -16.38
CA GLN A 263 -8.92 11.26 -15.28
C GLN A 263 -10.36 11.05 -15.78
N ALA A 264 -10.87 11.90 -16.67
CA ALA A 264 -12.17 11.72 -17.30
C ALA A 264 -12.20 10.46 -18.19
N LEU A 265 -11.19 10.25 -19.04
CA LEU A 265 -11.11 9.05 -19.90
C LEU A 265 -11.00 7.75 -19.09
N ALA A 266 -10.25 7.76 -17.98
CA ALA A 266 -10.16 6.61 -17.08
C ALA A 266 -11.50 6.33 -16.39
N LYS A 267 -12.22 7.38 -15.96
CA LYS A 267 -13.58 7.27 -15.42
C LYS A 267 -14.60 6.81 -16.45
N ASP A 268 -14.50 7.25 -17.70
CA ASP A 268 -15.40 6.85 -18.79
C ASP A 268 -15.19 5.38 -19.14
N VAL A 269 -13.94 4.91 -19.25
CA VAL A 269 -13.64 3.47 -19.43
C VAL A 269 -14.15 2.66 -18.23
N GLU A 270 -13.99 3.15 -17.01
CA GLU A 270 -14.52 2.50 -15.80
C GLU A 270 -16.06 2.52 -15.74
N SER A 271 -16.70 3.57 -16.26
CA SER A 271 -18.16 3.72 -16.34
C SER A 271 -18.76 2.88 -17.46
N GLU A 272 -18.11 2.75 -18.61
CA GLU A 272 -18.53 1.84 -19.69
C GLU A 272 -18.42 0.38 -19.22
N LEU A 273 -17.31 0.04 -18.54
CA LEU A 273 -17.16 -1.27 -17.89
C LEU A 273 -18.17 -1.49 -16.74
N GLY A 274 -18.56 -0.46 -16.00
CA GLY A 274 -19.50 -0.55 -14.88
C GLY A 274 -20.98 -0.56 -15.29
N ALA A 275 -21.37 0.18 -16.33
CA ALA A 275 -22.74 0.31 -16.80
C ALA A 275 -23.23 -0.94 -17.56
N GLU A 276 -22.32 -1.69 -18.20
CA GLU A 276 -22.65 -3.02 -18.75
C GLU A 276 -22.79 -4.10 -17.66
N LEU A 277 -22.29 -3.86 -16.44
CA LEU A 277 -22.25 -4.83 -15.35
C LEU A 277 -23.44 -4.79 -14.38
N ASP A 278 -24.23 -3.71 -14.34
CA ASP A 278 -25.48 -3.63 -13.57
C ASP A 278 -26.57 -4.59 -14.11
N GLN A 279 -26.31 -5.30 -15.23
CA GLN A 279 -27.24 -6.30 -15.79
C GLN A 279 -26.98 -7.74 -15.36
N TYR A 280 -25.87 -8.07 -14.67
CA TYR A 280 -25.57 -9.46 -14.32
C TYR A 280 -24.89 -9.61 -12.96
N ASP A 281 -25.66 -9.39 -11.89
CA ASP A 281 -25.43 -9.99 -10.56
C ASP A 281 -26.79 -10.37 -9.94
N PRO A 282 -27.31 -11.60 -10.17
CA PRO A 282 -28.28 -12.17 -9.24
C PRO A 282 -27.50 -12.71 -8.03
N GLU A 283 -27.90 -12.26 -6.84
CA GLU A 283 -27.37 -12.68 -5.52
C GLU A 283 -26.94 -14.15 -5.40
#